data_AF-A0A3C8CBL1-F1
#
_entry.id   AF-A0A3C8CBL1-F1
#
_cell.length_a   1.000
_cell.length_b   1.000
_cell.length_c   1.000
_cell.angle_alpha   90.00
_cell.angle_beta   90.00
_cell.angle_gamma   90.00
#
_symmetry.space_group_name_H-M   'P 1'
#
loop_
_entity.id
_entity.type
_entity.pdbx_description
1 polymer ?
#
loop_
_entity_poly.entity_id
_entity_poly.type
_entity_poly.pdbx_seq_one_letter_code
_entity_poly.pdbx_strand_id
1 'polypeptide(L)' 'KQVVYQDFVEVTGYALTESGVAEYLERLQKIPYYKATFLYKLSRTYIGGQAVHKFAIYCYMPEKKKKKAA' A
#
# COMPACT_ATOMS: atom_id res chain seq x y z
N LYS A 1 -5.15 -20.37 9.44
CA LYS A 1 -4.79 -20.44 8.01
C LYS A 1 -4.10 -19.10 7.66
N GLN A 2 -2.78 -19.04 7.70
CA GLN A 2 -2.03 -17.79 7.48
C GLN A 2 -1.71 -17.72 5.98
N VAL A 3 -2.44 -16.89 5.25
CA VAL A 3 -2.18 -16.67 3.82
C VAL A 3 -1.05 -15.66 3.75
N VAL A 4 0.17 -16.15 3.55
CA VAL A 4 1.32 -15.30 3.21
C VAL A 4 1.11 -14.88 1.76
N TYR A 5 0.67 -13.64 1.54
CA TYR A 5 0.64 -13.04 0.22
C TYR A 5 2.07 -12.69 -0.18
N GLN A 6 2.83 -13.69 -0.63
CA GLN A 6 4.26 -13.61 -0.94
C GLN A 6 4.58 -12.51 -1.98
N ASP A 7 3.58 -12.11 -2.76
CA ASP A 7 3.68 -11.07 -3.79
C ASP A 7 3.06 -9.72 -3.40
N PHE A 8 2.59 -9.51 -2.17
CA PHE A 8 1.96 -8.24 -1.78
C PHE A 8 2.63 -7.62 -0.57
N VAL A 9 2.92 -6.32 -0.68
CA VAL A 9 3.37 -5.48 0.43
C VAL A 9 2.19 -4.63 0.88
N GLU A 10 1.82 -4.75 2.16
CA GLU A 10 0.88 -3.84 2.81
C GLU A 10 1.63 -2.62 3.35
N VAL A 11 1.26 -1.44 2.88
CA VAL A 11 1.75 -0.15 3.36
C VAL A 11 0.63 0.52 4.16
N THR A 12 0.82 0.62 5.47
CA THR A 12 -0.12 1.32 6.35
C THR A 12 0.45 2.65 6.81
N GLY A 13 -0.43 3.62 7.07
CA GLY A 13 0.00 4.94 7.51
C GLY A 13 -1.15 5.84 7.91
N TYR A 14 -0.79 7.08 8.25
CA TYR A 14 -1.71 8.13 8.63
C TYR A 14 -1.45 9.37 7.77
N ALA A 15 -2.52 10.01 7.32
CA ALA A 15 -2.47 11.28 6.59
C ALA A 15 -3.41 12.30 7.23
N LEU A 16 -3.10 13.59 7.09
CA LEU A 16 -3.95 14.65 7.61
C LEU A 16 -5.20 14.88 6.76
N THR A 17 -5.14 14.53 5.48
CA THR A 17 -6.21 14.73 4.50
C THR A 17 -6.34 13.51 3.59
N GLU A 18 -7.52 13.33 3.00
CA GLU A 18 -7.74 12.28 1.98
C GLU A 18 -6.89 12.53 0.74
N SER A 19 -6.71 13.79 0.33
CA SER A 19 -5.83 14.16 -0.78
C SER A 19 -4.39 13.72 -0.52
N GLY A 20 -3.89 13.81 0.71
CA GLY A 20 -2.56 13.31 1.05
C GLY A 20 -2.41 11.80 0.89
N VAL A 21 -3.48 11.04 1.13
CA VAL A 21 -3.52 9.58 0.84
C VAL A 21 -3.48 9.34 -0.66
N ALA A 22 -4.25 10.10 -1.44
CA ALA A 22 -4.29 9.98 -2.89
C ALA A 22 -2.92 10.31 -3.53
N GLU A 23 -2.29 11.42 -3.15
CA GLU A 23 -0.97 11.79 -3.63
C GLU A 23 0.09 10.72 -3.29
N TYR A 24 0.02 10.14 -2.10
CA TYR A 24 0.91 9.06 -1.70
C TYR A 24 0.70 7.80 -2.54
N LEU A 25 -0.55 7.43 -2.81
CA LEU A 25 -0.91 6.33 -3.69
C LEU A 25 -0.37 6.55 -5.11
N GLU A 26 -0.55 7.75 -5.68
CA GLU A 26 -0.04 8.08 -7.01
C GLU A 26 1.49 7.99 -7.09
N ARG A 27 2.20 8.41 -6.04
CA ARG A 27 3.65 8.25 -5.96
C ARG A 27 4.05 6.78 -5.94
N LEU A 28 3.33 5.94 -5.20
CA LEU A 28 3.58 4.49 -5.18
C LEU A 28 3.30 3.83 -6.53
N GLN A 29 2.28 4.28 -7.26
CA GLN A 29 1.96 3.77 -8.60
C GLN A 29 3.04 4.10 -9.64
N LYS A 30 3.83 5.16 -9.42
CA LYS A 30 4.95 5.55 -10.28
C LYS A 30 6.22 4.73 -10.05
N ILE A 31 6.28 3.92 -8.99
CA ILE A 31 7.46 3.10 -8.67
C ILE A 31 7.46 1.84 -9.55
N PRO A 32 8.46 1.64 -10.44
CA PRO A 32 8.48 0.52 -11.39
C PRO A 32 8.55 -0.87 -10.75
N TYR A 33 8.93 -0.93 -9.48
CA TYR A 33 9.01 -2.17 -8.70
C TYR A 33 7.63 -2.78 -8.40
N TYR A 34 6.60 -1.94 -8.27
CA TYR A 34 5.23 -2.39 -8.02
C TYR A 34 4.47 -2.51 -9.33
N LYS A 35 3.92 -3.70 -9.60
CA LYS A 35 3.14 -3.96 -10.82
C LYS A 35 1.71 -3.41 -10.70
N ALA A 36 1.16 -3.41 -9.49
CA ALA A 36 -0.13 -2.78 -9.20
C ALA A 36 -0.12 -2.23 -7.79
N THR A 37 -0.74 -1.06 -7.61
CA THR A 37 -0.83 -0.41 -6.30
C THR A 37 -2.22 0.18 -6.15
N PHE A 38 -2.92 -0.18 -5.07
CA PHE A 38 -4.30 0.22 -4.84
C PHE A 38 -4.60 0.45 -3.36
N LEU A 39 -5.51 1.38 -3.10
CA LEU A 39 -6.02 1.67 -1.76
C LEU A 39 -6.93 0.52 -1.31
N TYR A 40 -6.53 -0.19 -0.26
CA TYR A 40 -7.29 -1.30 0.30
C TYR A 40 -8.28 -0.84 1.38
N LYS A 41 -7.83 0.07 2.25
CA LYS A 41 -8.66 0.58 3.34
C LYS A 41 -8.35 2.05 3.60
N LEU A 42 -9.41 2.81 3.88
CA LEU A 42 -9.34 4.18 4.34
C LEU A 42 -10.34 4.37 5.47
N SER A 43 -9.91 4.98 6.57
CA SER A 43 -10.76 5.24 7.73
C SER A 43 -10.32 6.50 8.45
N ARG A 44 -11.26 7.20 9.06
CA ARG A 44 -10.96 8.38 9.89
C ARG A 44 -10.71 7.95 11.33
N THR A 45 -9.70 8.52 11.97
CA THR A 45 -9.38 8.30 13.38
C THR A 45 -8.84 9.58 14.00
N TYR A 46 -8.59 9.57 15.30
CA TYR A 46 -8.07 10.72 16.04
C TYR A 46 -6.75 10.35 16.70
N ILE A 47 -5.72 11.17 16.50
CA ILE A 47 -4.43 11.06 17.18
C ILE A 47 -4.20 12.38 17.91
N GLY A 48 -4.09 12.33 19.24
CA GLY A 48 -3.88 13.54 20.06
C GLY A 48 -4.97 14.60 19.88
N GLY A 49 -6.23 14.19 19.65
CA GLY A 49 -7.35 15.10 19.40
C GLY A 49 -7.45 15.63 17.96
N GLN A 50 -6.44 15.37 17.12
CA GLN A 50 -6.46 15.75 15.71
C GLN A 50 -7.07 14.64 14.85
N ALA A 51 -8.03 15.00 14.00
CA ALA A 51 -8.61 14.07 13.03
C ALA A 51 -7.58 13.75 11.93
N VAL A 52 -7.37 12.46 11.68
CA VAL A 52 -6.46 11.93 10.65
C VAL A 52 -7.10 10.77 9.89
N HIS A 53 -6.54 10.45 8.74
CA HIS A 53 -6.94 9.36 7.87
C HIS A 53 -5.95 8.22 8.00
N LYS A 54 -6.37 7.11 8.62
CA LYS A 54 -5.63 5.85 8.64
C LYS A 54 -5.90 5.09 7.34
N PHE A 55 -4.84 4.74 6.62
CA PHE A 55 -4.93 4.03 5.35
C PHE A 55 -4.14 2.71 5.35
N ALA A 56 -4.54 1.81 4.46
CA ALA A 56 -3.78 0.64 4.04
C ALA A 56 -3.78 0.59 2.51
N ILE A 57 -2.59 0.58 1.91
CA ILE A 57 -2.36 0.46 0.47
C ILE A 57 -1.67 -0.87 0.23
N TYR A 58 -2.15 -1.61 -0.76
CA TYR A 58 -1.54 -2.87 -1.15
C TYR A 58 -0.75 -2.66 -2.43
N CYS A 59 0.52 -3.04 -2.38
CA CYS A 59 1.44 -2.98 -3.51
C CYS A 59 1.76 -4.41 -3.96
N TYR A 60 1.29 -4.78 -5.14
CA TYR A 60 1.59 -6.05 -5.78
C TYR A 60 2.98 -6.00 -6.42
N MET A 61 3.86 -6.87 -5.95
CA MET A 61 5.17 -7.14 -6.50
C MET A 61 5.25 -8.65 -6.77
N PRO A 62 4.98 -9.11 -8.00
CA PRO A 62 5.23 -10.49 -8.34
C PRO A 62 6.73 -10.77 -8.19
N GLU A 63 7.11 -11.74 -7.36
CA GLU A 63 8.48 -12.22 -7.39
C GLU A 63 8.79 -12.62 -8.84
N LYS A 64 9.87 -12.07 -9.42
CA LYS A 64 10.46 -12.68 -10.60
C LYS A 64 10.95 -14.04 -10.13
N LYS A 65 10.10 -15.07 -10.19
CA LYS A 65 10.55 -16.46 -10.20
C LYS A 65 11.61 -16.48 -11.30
N LYS A 66 12.89 -16.47 -10.92
CA LYS A 66 13.97 -16.84 -11.82
C LYS A 66 13.50 -18.17 -12.37
N LYS A 67 13.21 -18.24 -13.68
CA LYS A 67 13.14 -19.52 -14.38
C LYS A 67 14.39 -20.26 -13.90
N LYS A 68 14.21 -21.40 -13.23
CA LYS A 68 15.31 -22.35 -13.08
C LYS A 68 15.83 -22.55 -14.49
N ALA A 69 17.00 -21.99 -14.77
CA ALA A 69 17.70 -22.25 -16.00
C ALA A 69 18.20 -23.68 -15.88
N ALA A 70 17.74 -24.51 -16.82
CA ALA A 70 18.13 -25.90 -17.11
C ALA A 70 18.20 -26.86 -15.91
#